data_AF-A0A8S3ABE5-F1
#
_entry.id   AF-A0A8S3ABE5-F1
#
_cell.length_a   1.000
_cell.length_b   1.000
_cell.length_c   1.000
_cell.angle_alpha   90.00
_cell.angle_beta   90.00
_cell.angle_gamma   90.00
#
_symmetry.space_group_name_H-M   'P 1'
#
loop_
_entity.id
_entity.type
_entity.pdbx_description
1 polymer ?
#
loop_
_entity_poly.entity_id
_entity_poly.type
_entity_poly.pdbx_seq_one_letter_code
_entity_poly.pdbx_strand_id
1 'polypeptide(L)' 'MHEVFLQRLAVHPFLRNDNNFRIFLEYKEALNVRGKNKKEQITDFFKTLTKTADEVLLA' A
#
# COMPACT_ATOMS: atom_id res chain seq x y z
N MET A 1 7.18 6.41 17.48
CA MET A 1 5.73 6.70 17.59
C MET A 1 4.87 5.46 17.27
N HIS A 2 5.09 4.74 16.16
CA HIS A 2 4.29 3.56 15.80
C HIS A 2 4.53 2.33 16.70
N GLU A 3 5.76 2.11 17.16
CA GLU A 3 6.10 0.96 18.01
C GLU A 3 5.32 0.96 19.34
N VAL A 4 5.30 2.10 20.05
CA VAL A 4 4.53 2.27 21.31
C VAL A 4 3.04 2.04 21.08
N PHE A 5 2.51 2.39 19.90
CA PHE A 5 1.13 2.11 19.54
C PHE A 5 0.87 0.60 19.40
N LEU A 6 1.76 -0.14 18.74
CA LEU A 6 1.64 -1.60 18.60
C LEU A 6 1.80 -2.31 19.95
N GLN A 7 2.69 -1.83 20.82
CA GLN A 7 2.83 -2.34 22.19
C GLN A 7 1.53 -2.16 22.99
N ARG A 8 0.86 -1.01 22.86
CA ARG A 8 -0.46 -0.78 23.50
C ARG A 8 -1.53 -1.72 22.97
N LEU A 9 -1.56 -1.96 21.65
CA LEU A 9 -2.49 -2.93 21.05
C LEU A 9 -2.25 -4.34 21.57
N ALA A 10 -0.98 -4.75 21.69
CA ALA A 10 -0.59 -6.07 22.18
C ALA A 10 -0.97 -6.31 23.65
N VAL A 11 -1.02 -5.26 24.48
CA VAL A 11 -1.42 -5.35 25.89
C VAL A 11 -2.95 -5.23 26.08
N HIS A 12 -3.68 -4.71 25.09
CA HIS A 12 -5.12 -4.50 25.21
C HIS A 12 -5.90 -5.82 25.23
N PRO A 13 -6.77 -6.07 26.22
CA PRO A 13 -7.40 -7.38 26.45
C PRO A 13 -8.25 -7.87 25.28
N PHE A 14 -8.86 -6.95 24.52
CA PHE A 14 -9.71 -7.28 23.37
C PHE A 14 -8.98 -7.23 22.02
N LEU A 15 -8.00 -6.33 21.86
CA LEU A 15 -7.40 -6.05 20.54
C LEU A 15 -6.17 -6.93 20.27
N ARG A 16 -5.53 -7.46 21.32
CA ARG A 16 -4.38 -8.38 21.17
C ARG A 16 -4.70 -9.65 20.38
N ASN A 17 -5.97 -10.07 20.40
CA ASN A 17 -6.45 -11.28 19.73
C ASN A 17 -7.17 -10.97 18.41
N ASP A 18 -7.13 -9.72 17.93
CA ASP A 18 -7.76 -9.36 16.68
C ASP A 18 -7.04 -10.00 15.49
N ASN A 19 -7.83 -10.55 14.55
CA ASN A 19 -7.29 -11.21 13.37
C ASN A 19 -6.51 -10.24 12.47
N ASN A 20 -6.98 -9.00 12.31
CA ASN A 20 -6.27 -8.01 11.49
C ASN A 20 -4.97 -7.58 12.16
N PHE A 21 -4.94 -7.47 13.49
CA PHE A 21 -3.70 -7.19 14.22
C PHE A 21 -2.66 -8.30 14.02
N ARG A 22 -3.08 -9.57 14.06
CA ARG A 22 -2.19 -10.69 13.75
C ARG A 22 -1.68 -10.64 12.30
N ILE A 23 -2.57 -10.45 11.33
CA ILE A 23 -2.20 -10.35 9.92
C ILE A 23 -1.26 -9.17 9.69
N PHE A 24 -1.52 -8.02 10.32
CA PHE A 24 -0.65 -6.84 10.24
C PHE A 24 0.79 -7.12 10.69
N LEU A 25 0.99 -7.98 11.70
CA LEU A 25 2.31 -8.34 12.22
C LEU A 25 3.00 -9.46 11.42
N GLU A 26 2.25 -10.41 10.88
CA GLU A 26 2.79 -11.59 10.18
C GLU A 26 2.95 -11.39 8.66
N TYR A 27 2.18 -10.47 8.06
CA TYR A 27 2.19 -10.23 6.63
C TYR A 27 3.48 -9.53 6.19
N LYS A 28 4.18 -10.14 5.23
CA LYS A 28 5.51 -9.72 4.77
C LYS A 28 5.49 -8.80 3.56
N GLU A 29 4.35 -8.68 2.89
CA GLU A 29 4.20 -7.84 1.71
C GLU A 29 3.60 -6.48 2.08
N ALA A 30 3.48 -5.60 1.09
CA ALA A 30 2.93 -4.26 1.32
C ALA A 30 1.42 -4.34 1.64
N LEU A 31 1.02 -3.85 2.81
CA LEU A 31 -0.38 -3.70 3.24
C LEU A 31 -1.13 -2.57 2.51
N ASN A 32 -0.71 -2.21 1.30
CA ASN A 32 -1.29 -1.12 0.52
C ASN A 32 -2.69 -1.52 0.03
N VAL A 33 -3.71 -1.29 0.85
CA VAL A 33 -5.13 -1.49 0.51
C VAL A 33 -5.74 -0.29 -0.22
N ARG A 34 -5.02 0.83 -0.29
CA ARG A 34 -5.48 2.01 -1.03
C ARG A 34 -5.44 1.71 -2.53
N GLY A 35 -6.63 1.48 -3.10
CA GLY A 35 -6.80 1.45 -4.54
C GLY A 35 -6.35 2.76 -5.20
N LYS A 36 -5.91 2.69 -6.46
CA LYS A 36 -5.49 3.87 -7.21
C LYS A 36 -6.69 4.80 -7.41
N ASN A 37 -6.54 6.06 -7.04
CA ASN A 37 -7.53 7.09 -7.34
C ASN A 37 -7.68 7.25 -8.86
N LYS A 38 -8.85 7.69 -9.33
CA LYS A 38 -9.10 7.92 -10.77
C LYS A 38 -8.06 8.85 -11.41
N LYS A 39 -7.57 9.84 -10.66
CA LYS A 39 -6.47 10.73 -11.07
C LYS A 39 -5.14 9.98 -11.22
N GLU A 40 -4.80 9.11 -10.26
CA GLU A 40 -3.58 8.30 -10.29
C GLU A 40 -3.59 7.32 -11.47
N GLN A 41 -4.73 6.68 -11.75
CA GLN A 41 -4.88 5.80 -12.91
C GLN A 41 -4.69 6.54 -14.24
N ILE A 42 -5.28 7.73 -14.37
CA ILE A 42 -5.13 8.58 -15.56
C ILE A 42 -3.67 9.03 -15.72
N THR A 43 -3.02 9.45 -14.65
CA THR A 43 -1.59 9.83 -14.69
C THR A 43 -0.70 8.64 -15.09
N ASP A 44 -0.96 7.44 -14.57
CA ASP A 44 -0.22 6.23 -14.95
C ASP A 44 -0.45 5.85 -16.43
N PHE A 45 -1.69 6.02 -16.93
CA PHE A 45 -2.01 5.80 -18.33
C PHE A 45 -1.27 6.79 -19.25
N PHE A 46 -1.29 8.08 -18.93
CA PHE A 46 -0.53 9.09 -19.68
C PHE A 46 0.98 8.81 -19.66
N LYS A 47 1.55 8.42 -18.52
CA LYS A 47 2.97 8.04 -18.42
C LYS A 47 3.32 6.84 -19.30
N THR A 48 2.41 5.89 -19.43
CA THR A 48 2.61 4.72 -20.29
C THR A 48 2.61 5.15 -21.76
N LEU A 49 1.65 6.00 -22.15
CA LEU A 49 1.56 6.53 -23.51
C LEU A 49 2.78 7.38 -23.90
N THR A 50 3.26 8.26 -23.01
CA THR A 50 4.46 9.07 -23.29
C THR A 50 5.69 8.19 -23.46
N LYS A 51 5.86 7.15 -22.64
CA LYS A 51 6.96 6.19 -22.80
C LYS A 51 6.90 5.45 -24.13
N THR A 52 5.72 4.99 -24.53
CA THR A 52 5.54 4.33 -25.84
C THR A 52 5.81 5.30 -26.99
N ALA A 53 5.40 6.55 -26.89
CA ALA A 53 5.68 7.55 -27.91
C ALA A 53 7.19 7.88 -28.01
N ASP A 54 7.88 8.00 -26.87
CA ASP A 54 9.33 8.21 -26.82
C ASP A 54 10.10 7.02 -27.42
N GLU A 55 9.68 5.78 -27.15
CA GLU A 55 10.28 4.57 -27.73
C GLU A 55 10.06 4.46 -29.25
N VAL A 56 8.91 4.89 -29.77
CA VAL A 56 8.59 4.87 -31.20
C VAL A 56 9.24 6.04 -31.96
N LEU A 57 9.42 7.20 -31.33
CA LEU A 57 10.13 8.35 -31.92
C LEU A 57 11.65 8.17 -31.96
N LEU A 58 12.20 7.32 -31.10
CA LEU A 58 13.62 6.98 -31.06
C LEU A 58 13.99 5.80 -32.01
N ALA A 59 13.02 5.23 -32.73
CA ALA A 59 13.19 4.18 -33.74
C ALA A 59 13.05 4.75 -35.16
#